data_AF-A0A6N8YCI4-F1
#
_entry.id   AF-A0A6N8YCI4-F1
#
_cell.length_a   1.000
_cell.length_b   1.000
_cell.length_c   1.000
_cell.angle_alpha   90.00
_cell.angle_beta   90.00
_cell.angle_gamma   90.00
#
_symmetry.space_group_name_H-M   'P 1'
#
loop_
_entity.id
_entity.type
_entity.pdbx_description
1 polymer ?
#
loop_
_entity_poly.entity_id
_entity_poly.type
_entity_poly.pdbx_seq_one_letter_code
_entity_poly.pdbx_strand_id
1 'polypeptide(L)'
;MRGGDSPISYAGRADPSDAELVALGSTIYSQSCASCHGSNLEGQPNWRVRKADGTLPAPPHDVTGHTWHHSDDQLFKMTKWGTEVLVGGDYKSEMRGFSDELDDGEIWAVLAYIKSRWPADIQAAQARR
;
A
#
# COMPACT_ATOMS: atom_id res chain seq x y z
N MET A 1 -17.74 -5.01 -18.53
CA MET A 1 -18.71 -5.39 -17.48
C MET A 1 -18.02 -6.39 -16.55
N ARG A 2 -17.58 -5.97 -15.37
CA ARG A 2 -17.19 -6.90 -14.30
C ARG A 2 -18.30 -6.85 -13.26
N GLY A 3 -19.23 -7.80 -13.38
CA GLY A 3 -20.18 -8.14 -12.32
C GLY A 3 -19.69 -9.41 -11.63
N GLY A 4 -19.95 -9.50 -10.33
CA GLY A 4 -19.61 -10.66 -9.52
C GLY A 4 -19.51 -10.31 -8.05
N ASP A 5 -20.68 -10.16 -7.42
CA ASP A 5 -20.89 -9.99 -5.98
C ASP A 5 -20.09 -10.99 -5.14
N SER A 6 -19.16 -10.49 -4.32
CA SER A 6 -18.71 -11.11 -3.08
C SER A 6 -18.91 -10.09 -1.96
N PRO A 7 -19.54 -10.46 -0.83
CA PRO A 7 -19.92 -9.52 0.22
C PRO A 7 -18.73 -9.26 1.15
N ILE A 8 -17.54 -8.96 0.60
CA ILE A 8 -16.47 -8.46 1.43
C ILE A 8 -16.88 -7.03 1.80
N SER A 9 -17.50 -6.90 2.97
CA SER A 9 -17.82 -5.63 3.57
C SER A 9 -16.51 -4.95 3.95
N TYR A 10 -15.92 -4.21 3.02
CA TYR A 10 -14.80 -3.34 3.28
C TYR A 10 -15.28 -2.23 4.21
N ALA A 11 -15.11 -2.41 5.52
CA ALA A 11 -15.53 -1.45 6.55
C ALA A 11 -14.67 -0.17 6.55
N GLY A 12 -14.19 0.27 5.38
CA GLY A 12 -13.30 1.42 5.20
C GLY A 12 -11.99 1.30 5.96
N ARG A 13 -11.48 0.07 6.16
CA ARG A 13 -10.27 -0.18 6.95
C ARG A 13 -9.46 -1.35 6.40
N ALA A 14 -8.15 -1.30 6.61
CA ALA A 14 -7.25 -2.39 6.30
C ALA A 14 -7.13 -3.33 7.50
N ASP A 15 -8.00 -4.34 7.59
CA ASP A 15 -8.02 -5.33 8.68
C ASP A 15 -7.07 -6.51 8.38
N PRO A 16 -5.89 -6.60 9.03
CA PRO A 16 -4.93 -7.68 8.77
C PRO A 16 -5.37 -9.05 9.32
N SER A 17 -6.46 -9.11 10.10
CA SER A 17 -7.00 -10.35 10.66
C SER A 17 -8.10 -10.97 9.80
N ASP A 18 -8.63 -10.24 8.83
CA ASP A 18 -9.60 -10.73 7.85
C ASP A 18 -8.87 -11.53 6.75
N ALA A 19 -9.00 -12.86 6.81
CA ALA A 19 -8.29 -13.76 5.90
C ALA A 19 -8.72 -13.61 4.43
N GLU A 20 -9.98 -13.29 4.15
CA GLU A 20 -10.48 -13.11 2.79
C GLU A 20 -9.93 -11.80 2.20
N LEU A 21 -9.96 -10.73 3.00
CA LEU A 21 -9.42 -9.44 2.62
C LEU A 21 -7.91 -9.50 2.36
N VAL A 22 -7.16 -10.19 3.23
CA VAL A 22 -5.71 -10.41 3.07
C VAL A 22 -5.39 -11.25 1.84
N ALA A 23 -6.18 -12.29 1.54
CA ALA A 23 -5.97 -13.12 0.36
C ALA A 23 -6.20 -12.36 -0.95
N LEU A 24 -7.27 -11.56 -1.01
CA LEU A 24 -7.52 -10.65 -2.13
C LEU A 24 -6.37 -9.64 -2.27
N GLY A 25 -5.97 -9.02 -1.16
CA GLY A 25 -4.87 -8.06 -1.12
C GLY A 25 -3.55 -8.62 -1.60
N SER A 26 -3.22 -9.87 -1.24
CA SER A 26 -2.03 -10.56 -1.71
C SER A 26 -2.02 -10.74 -3.23
N THR A 27 -3.18 -11.10 -3.80
CA THR A 27 -3.35 -11.23 -5.25
C THR A 27 -3.10 -9.90 -5.95
N ILE A 28 -3.75 -8.83 -5.48
CA ILE A 28 -3.61 -7.49 -6.04
C ILE A 28 -2.16 -6.98 -5.90
N TYR A 29 -1.55 -7.18 -4.73
CA TYR A 29 -0.17 -6.78 -4.45
C TYR A 29 0.79 -7.39 -5.47
N SER A 30 0.65 -8.69 -5.74
CA SER A 30 1.52 -9.41 -6.68
C SER A 30 1.41 -8.86 -8.12
N GLN A 31 0.22 -8.38 -8.51
CA GLN A 31 -0.07 -7.90 -9.86
C GLN A 31 0.29 -6.41 -10.05
N SER A 32 0.15 -5.61 -9.00
CA SER A 32 0.13 -4.15 -9.12
C SER A 32 1.25 -3.45 -8.35
N CYS A 33 1.80 -4.06 -7.30
CA CYS A 33 2.71 -3.41 -6.36
C CYS A 33 4.11 -4.03 -6.37
N ALA A 34 4.19 -5.35 -6.52
CA ALA A 34 5.42 -6.11 -6.37
C ALA A 34 6.50 -5.76 -7.40
N SER A 35 6.14 -5.22 -8.57
CA SER A 35 7.11 -4.78 -9.58
C SER A 35 8.05 -3.69 -9.08
N CYS A 36 7.59 -2.88 -8.12
CA CYS A 36 8.38 -1.80 -7.51
C CYS A 36 8.74 -2.12 -6.06
N HIS A 37 7.78 -2.59 -5.26
CA HIS A 37 7.97 -2.85 -3.83
C HIS A 37 8.53 -4.24 -3.51
N GLY A 38 8.80 -5.06 -4.52
CA GLY A 38 9.31 -6.42 -4.35
C GLY A 38 8.22 -7.42 -3.94
N SER A 39 8.41 -8.69 -4.31
CA SER A 39 7.43 -9.75 -4.02
C SER A 39 7.33 -10.08 -2.53
N ASN A 40 8.36 -9.77 -1.75
CA ASN A 40 8.44 -9.96 -0.31
C ASN A 40 8.33 -8.65 0.48
N LEU A 41 7.89 -7.55 -0.16
CA LEU A 41 7.75 -6.22 0.44
C LEU A 41 9.11 -5.56 0.80
N GLU A 42 10.20 -6.04 0.20
CA GLU A 42 11.57 -5.62 0.50
C GLU A 42 11.93 -4.23 -0.08
N GLY A 43 11.13 -3.73 -1.02
CA GLY A 43 11.40 -2.48 -1.72
C GLY A 43 12.61 -2.55 -2.66
N GLN A 44 12.98 -1.40 -3.19
CA GLN A 44 14.18 -1.25 -4.00
C GLN A 44 15.42 -0.99 -3.13
N PRO A 45 16.62 -1.40 -3.59
CA PRO A 45 17.86 -1.07 -2.88
C PRO A 45 18.05 0.45 -2.79
N ASN A 46 18.72 0.90 -1.73
CA ASN A 46 18.99 2.32 -1.49
C ASN A 46 17.75 3.22 -1.52
N TRP A 47 16.58 2.73 -1.10
CA TRP A 47 15.30 3.47 -1.16
C TRP A 47 15.30 4.83 -0.44
N ARG A 48 16.27 5.09 0.45
CA ARG A 48 16.46 6.39 1.12
C ARG A 48 17.33 7.38 0.33
N VAL A 49 17.90 6.97 -0.81
CA VAL A 49 18.80 7.78 -1.66
C VAL A 49 18.05 8.15 -2.93
N ARG A 50 18.03 9.44 -3.27
CA ARG A 50 17.39 9.90 -4.51
C ARG A 50 18.11 9.37 -5.74
N LYS A 51 17.34 9.02 -6.76
CA LYS A 51 17.83 8.70 -8.10
C LYS A 51 18.31 9.97 -8.81
N ALA A 52 18.96 9.81 -9.96
CA ALA A 52 19.46 10.91 -10.78
C ALA A 52 18.35 11.87 -11.25
N ASP A 53 17.11 11.38 -11.40
CA ASP A 53 15.94 12.18 -11.75
C ASP A 53 15.27 12.90 -10.56
N GLY A 54 15.81 12.71 -9.35
CA GLY A 54 15.33 13.30 -8.11
C GLY A 54 14.25 12.51 -7.37
N THR A 55 13.72 11.42 -7.94
CA THR A 55 12.73 10.56 -7.27
C THR A 55 13.38 9.65 -6.21
N LEU A 56 12.58 9.08 -5.31
CA LEU A 56 13.02 8.03 -4.38
C LEU A 56 12.62 6.65 -4.92
N PRO A 57 13.49 5.63 -4.82
CA PRO A 57 13.11 4.25 -5.09
C PRO A 57 11.97 3.79 -4.16
N ALA A 58 11.22 2.78 -4.59
CA ALA A 58 10.11 2.25 -3.81
C ALA A 58 10.58 1.76 -2.42
N PRO A 59 10.00 2.25 -1.31
CA PRO A 59 10.38 1.83 0.03
C PRO A 59 9.91 0.39 0.32
N PRO A 60 10.55 -0.31 1.26
CA PRO A 60 10.03 -1.54 1.79
C PRO A 60 8.67 -1.31 2.44
N HIS A 61 7.77 -2.26 2.24
CA HIS A 61 6.53 -2.34 2.99
C HIS A 61 6.65 -3.29 4.18
N ASP A 62 7.77 -3.95 4.39
CA ASP A 62 8.07 -4.69 5.63
C ASP A 62 8.52 -3.78 6.78
N VAL A 63 8.98 -4.39 7.88
CA VAL A 63 9.44 -3.68 9.09
C VAL A 63 10.67 -2.79 8.90
N THR A 64 11.44 -2.99 7.84
CA THR A 64 12.65 -2.21 7.54
C THR A 64 12.33 -0.87 6.87
N GLY A 65 11.08 -0.76 6.37
CA GLY A 65 10.52 0.42 5.73
C GLY A 65 9.95 1.45 6.71
N HIS A 66 9.13 2.36 6.17
CA HIS A 66 8.46 3.41 6.93
C HIS A 66 6.93 3.41 6.79
N THR A 67 6.39 2.43 6.08
CA THR A 67 4.96 2.39 5.70
C THR A 67 4.05 2.44 6.93
N TRP A 68 4.43 1.72 7.99
CA TRP A 68 3.69 1.62 9.25
C TRP A 68 3.66 2.92 10.09
N HIS A 69 4.39 3.96 9.69
CA HIS A 69 4.30 5.28 10.34
C HIS A 69 3.07 6.10 9.89
N HIS A 70 2.39 5.68 8.82
CA HIS A 70 1.24 6.37 8.25
C HIS A 70 -0.07 5.72 8.72
N SER A 71 -1.12 6.54 8.88
CA SER A 71 -2.46 6.04 9.18
C SER A 71 -3.07 5.31 7.98
N ASP A 72 -4.09 4.49 8.23
CA ASP A 72 -4.84 3.78 7.17
C ASP A 72 -5.40 4.76 6.12
N ASP A 73 -5.90 5.92 6.54
CA ASP A 73 -6.40 6.97 5.64
C ASP A 73 -5.28 7.56 4.76
N GLN A 74 -4.10 7.84 5.34
CA GLN A 74 -2.96 8.33 4.56
C GLN A 74 -2.49 7.30 3.54
N LEU A 75 -2.37 6.04 3.95
CA LEU A 75 -2.00 4.94 3.06
C LEU A 75 -3.01 4.75 1.93
N PHE A 76 -4.30 4.75 2.25
CA PHE A 76 -5.37 4.65 1.27
C PHE A 76 -5.29 5.76 0.22
N LYS A 77 -5.16 7.01 0.66
CA LYS A 77 -5.07 8.17 -0.23
C LYS A 77 -3.81 8.11 -1.11
N MET A 78 -2.67 7.72 -0.54
CA MET A 78 -1.42 7.56 -1.29
C MET A 78 -1.55 6.50 -2.37
N THR A 79 -2.17 5.35 -2.06
CA THR A 79 -2.42 4.31 -3.07
C THR A 79 -3.46 4.76 -4.11
N LYS A 80 -4.52 5.45 -3.70
CA LYS A 80 -5.60 5.86 -4.61
C LYS A 80 -5.14 6.93 -5.60
N TRP A 81 -4.49 8.00 -5.10
CA TRP A 81 -4.19 9.19 -5.91
C TRP A 81 -2.71 9.36 -6.24
N GLY A 82 -1.82 8.59 -5.62
CA GLY A 82 -0.38 8.74 -5.76
C GLY A 82 0.19 9.82 -4.85
N THR A 83 1.49 9.71 -4.56
CA THR A 83 2.17 10.60 -3.60
C THR A 83 2.32 12.02 -4.14
N GLU A 84 2.56 12.16 -5.45
CA GLU A 84 2.75 13.45 -6.11
C GLU A 84 1.50 14.34 -5.99
N VAL A 85 0.32 13.78 -6.26
CA VAL A 85 -0.96 14.49 -6.13
C VAL A 85 -1.20 14.96 -4.68
N LEU A 86 -0.84 14.14 -3.70
CA LEU A 86 -1.05 14.45 -2.29
C LEU A 86 -0.09 15.49 -1.71
N VAL A 87 1.18 15.46 -2.12
CA VAL A 87 2.19 16.39 -1.64
C VAL A 87 2.09 17.73 -2.40
N GLY A 88 1.86 17.68 -3.71
CA GLY A 88 1.75 18.85 -4.57
C GLY A 88 3.06 19.62 -4.77
N GLY A 89 2.93 20.80 -5.39
CA GLY A 89 4.07 21.62 -5.79
C GLY A 89 4.93 20.91 -6.84
N ASP A 90 6.25 20.99 -6.68
CA ASP A 90 7.23 20.37 -7.59
C ASP A 90 7.70 18.99 -7.12
N TYR A 91 7.00 18.36 -6.16
CA TYR A 91 7.39 17.05 -5.64
C TYR A 91 7.19 15.97 -6.71
N LYS A 92 8.22 15.15 -6.97
CA LYS A 92 8.16 14.06 -7.93
C LYS A 92 8.15 12.70 -7.25
N SER A 93 7.26 11.81 -7.69
CA SER A 93 7.21 10.43 -7.18
C SER A 93 6.94 9.40 -8.27
N GLU A 94 7.58 8.24 -8.17
CA GLU A 94 7.22 7.06 -8.97
C GLU A 94 6.00 6.32 -8.42
N MET A 95 5.57 6.64 -7.19
CA MET A 95 4.36 6.08 -6.59
C MET A 95 3.12 6.75 -7.20
N ARG A 96 2.65 6.16 -8.31
CA ARG A 96 1.44 6.57 -9.02
C ARG A 96 0.17 6.26 -8.22
N GLY A 97 -0.92 6.92 -8.60
CA GLY A 97 -2.27 6.56 -8.15
C GLY A 97 -2.83 5.35 -8.93
N PHE A 98 -3.79 4.68 -8.29
CA PHE A 98 -4.47 3.50 -8.83
C PHE A 98 -5.97 3.67 -8.97
N SER A 99 -6.52 4.89 -8.81
CA SER A 99 -7.96 5.16 -8.87
C SER A 99 -8.67 4.76 -10.18
N ASP A 100 -7.92 4.61 -11.27
CA ASP A 100 -8.45 4.18 -12.57
C ASP A 100 -8.40 2.65 -12.76
N GLU A 101 -7.73 1.93 -11.86
CA GLU A 101 -7.43 0.49 -11.96
C GLU A 101 -8.02 -0.33 -10.82
N LEU A 102 -8.05 0.22 -9.60
CA LEU A 102 -8.50 -0.44 -8.38
C LEU A 102 -9.67 0.33 -7.76
N ASP A 103 -10.69 -0.40 -7.31
CA ASP A 103 -11.73 0.17 -6.47
C ASP A 103 -11.28 0.34 -5.00
N ASP A 104 -12.11 0.99 -4.19
CA ASP A 104 -11.77 1.28 -2.79
C ASP A 104 -11.57 0.00 -1.96
N GLY A 105 -12.35 -1.04 -2.24
CA GLY A 105 -12.24 -2.33 -1.57
C GLY A 105 -10.91 -3.03 -1.89
N GLU A 106 -10.52 -3.00 -3.15
CA GLU A 106 -9.24 -3.52 -3.63
C GLU A 106 -8.04 -2.78 -3.00
N ILE A 107 -8.15 -1.46 -2.83
CA ILE A 107 -7.14 -0.67 -2.11
C ILE A 107 -7.09 -1.05 -0.63
N TRP A 108 -8.24 -1.22 0.03
CA TRP A 108 -8.24 -1.70 1.41
C TRP A 108 -7.67 -3.10 1.56
N ALA A 109 -7.94 -3.98 0.58
CA ALA A 109 -7.41 -5.33 0.54
C ALA A 109 -5.89 -5.33 0.47
N VAL A 110 -5.29 -4.56 -0.46
CA VAL A 110 -3.82 -4.53 -0.59
C VAL A 110 -3.14 -3.99 0.68
N LEU A 111 -3.75 -3.00 1.33
CA LEU A 111 -3.25 -2.47 2.60
C LEU A 111 -3.39 -3.49 3.74
N ALA A 112 -4.49 -4.25 3.81
CA ALA A 112 -4.65 -5.32 4.78
C ALA A 112 -3.58 -6.41 4.62
N TYR A 113 -3.30 -6.79 3.37
CA TYR A 113 -2.20 -7.70 3.07
C TYR A 113 -0.85 -7.16 3.56
N ILE A 114 -0.50 -5.91 3.24
CA ILE A 114 0.75 -5.29 3.70
C ILE A 114 0.84 -5.32 5.23
N LYS A 115 -0.23 -4.92 5.93
CA LYS A 115 -0.30 -4.92 7.40
C LYS A 115 -0.14 -6.32 7.99
N SER A 116 -0.68 -7.35 7.34
CA SER A 116 -0.58 -8.74 7.79
C SER A 116 0.87 -9.26 7.83
N ARG A 117 1.80 -8.61 7.11
CA ARG A 117 3.23 -8.97 7.06
C ARG A 117 4.02 -8.36 8.21
N TRP A 118 3.44 -7.44 8.98
CA TRP A 118 4.13 -6.84 10.12
C TRP A 118 4.00 -7.70 11.38
N PRO A 119 5.03 -7.70 12.26
CA PRO A 119 4.91 -8.19 13.62
C PRO A 119 3.76 -7.51 14.38
N ALA A 120 3.19 -8.24 15.35
CA ALA A 120 1.99 -7.80 16.06
C ALA A 120 2.17 -6.47 16.81
N ASP A 121 3.36 -6.18 17.32
CA ASP A 121 3.70 -4.91 17.97
C ASP A 121 3.70 -3.73 16.98
N ILE A 122 4.16 -3.94 15.74
CA ILE A 122 4.11 -2.94 14.68
C ILE A 122 2.67 -2.72 14.18
N GLN A 123 1.88 -3.78 14.03
CA GLN A 123 0.45 -3.65 13.73
C GLN A 123 -0.26 -2.82 14.82
N ALA A 124 0.00 -3.12 16.09
CA ALA A 124 -0.57 -2.38 17.21
C ALA A 124 -0.09 -0.93 17.32
N ALA A 125 1.15 -0.64 16.92
CA ALA A 125 1.68 0.71 16.86
C ALA A 125 1.04 1.53 15.71
N GLN A 126 0.86 0.91 14.54
CA GLN A 126 0.24 1.57 13.39
C GLN A 126 -1.26 1.81 13.60
N ALA A 127 -1.98 0.90 14.26
CA ALA A 127 -3.39 1.08 14.59
C ALA A 127 -3.69 2.28 15.52
N ARG A 128 -2.65 2.93 16.07
CA ARG A 128 -2.74 4.14 16.92
C ARG A 128 -2.40 5.43 16.16
N ARG A 129 -2.17 5.35 14.85
CA ARG A 129 -1.85 6.50 13.99
C ARG A 129 -3.08 7.30 13.58
#